data_AF-A0A9E4NHW3-F1
#
_entry.id   AF-A0A9E4NHW3-F1
#
_cell.length_a   1.000
_cell.length_b   1.000
_cell.length_c   1.000
_cell.angle_alpha   90.00
_cell.angle_beta   90.00
_cell.angle_gamma   90.00
#
_symmetry.space_group_name_H-M   'P 1'
#
loop_
_entity.id
_entity.type
_entity.pdbx_description
1 polymer ?
#
loop_
_entity_poly.entity_id
_entity_poly.type
_entity_poly.pdbx_seq_one_letter_code
_entity_poly.pdbx_strand_id
1 'polypeptide(L)'
;MKPEDSPETAVQPDAGFYRRWSEKKQASRQPLAEQDETVEEQQQPGDEDMPSLESLDENSDYSGFLSPRVSDQLRQVALRKLFHSAAFNVCDGLDDYAEDFTSFEKLGDVMTADLRHRLEQEADRQQAEADESARHDALESDVSDDAASDEPAAAQTGQNEDPTNEAET
;
A
#
# COMPACT_ATOMS: atom_id res chain seq x y z
N MET A 1 35.37 66.16 4.39
CA MET A 1 34.46 66.01 3.24
C MET A 1 35.19 65.29 2.10
N LYS A 2 34.74 64.09 1.75
CA LYS A 2 35.03 63.42 0.47
C LYS A 2 33.67 62.95 -0.06
N PRO A 3 33.17 63.46 -1.19
CA PRO A 3 32.06 62.82 -1.88
C PRO A 3 32.63 61.70 -2.77
N GLU A 4 32.16 60.48 -2.52
CA GLU A 4 32.19 59.39 -3.49
C GLU A 4 31.03 59.59 -4.46
N ASP A 5 31.29 59.54 -5.77
CA ASP A 5 30.24 59.34 -6.77
C ASP A 5 30.77 58.36 -7.81
N SER A 6 30.09 57.21 -7.91
CA SER A 6 30.41 56.09 -8.80
C SER A 6 29.85 56.33 -10.20
N PRO A 7 30.55 56.00 -11.29
CA PRO A 7 29.92 55.92 -12.60
C PRO A 7 29.17 54.59 -12.77
N GLU A 8 27.85 54.66 -12.71
CA GLU A 8 26.91 53.61 -13.14
C GLU A 8 27.18 53.22 -14.60
N THR A 9 27.80 52.06 -14.82
CA THR A 9 28.08 51.53 -16.16
C THR A 9 26.95 50.60 -16.57
N ALA A 10 26.01 51.10 -17.36
CA ALA A 10 24.98 50.30 -18.00
C ALA A 10 25.62 49.30 -18.99
N VAL A 11 25.58 48.01 -18.65
CA VAL A 11 26.05 46.91 -19.50
C VAL A 11 24.98 46.63 -20.56
N GLN A 12 25.26 47.01 -21.81
CA GLN A 12 24.41 46.63 -22.94
C GLN A 12 24.63 45.15 -23.31
N PRO A 13 23.57 44.35 -23.52
CA PRO A 13 23.73 42.95 -23.89
C PRO A 13 24.24 42.82 -25.33
N ASP A 14 25.24 41.96 -25.51
CA ASP A 14 26.01 41.78 -26.73
C ASP A 14 25.13 41.18 -27.85
N ALA A 15 24.69 42.02 -28.80
CA ALA A 15 23.78 41.65 -29.89
C ALA A 15 24.31 40.50 -30.78
N GLY A 16 25.62 40.23 -30.74
CA GLY A 16 26.25 39.12 -31.44
C GLY A 16 25.99 37.74 -30.82
N PHE A 17 25.78 37.65 -29.51
CA PHE A 17 25.55 36.38 -28.82
C PHE A 17 24.21 35.74 -29.25
N TYR A 18 23.13 36.52 -29.22
CA TYR A 18 21.80 36.03 -29.58
C TYR A 18 21.71 35.59 -31.05
N ARG A 19 22.41 36.28 -31.95
CA ARG A 19 22.44 35.95 -33.38
C ARG A 19 23.16 34.62 -33.64
N ARG A 20 24.33 34.44 -33.04
CA ARG A 20 25.10 33.18 -33.08
C ARG A 20 24.35 32.01 -32.45
N TRP A 21 23.66 32.24 -31.34
CA TRP A 21 22.84 31.23 -30.68
C TRP A 21 21.61 30.85 -31.50
N SER A 22 20.94 31.84 -32.11
CA SER A 22 19.80 31.63 -33.02
C SER A 22 20.19 30.83 -34.26
N GLU A 23 21.31 31.18 -34.90
CA GLU A 23 21.83 30.47 -36.07
C GLU A 23 22.19 29.03 -35.73
N LYS A 24 22.88 28.78 -34.61
CA LYS A 24 23.20 27.42 -34.15
C LYS A 24 21.94 26.58 -33.87
N LYS A 25 20.90 27.20 -33.29
CA LYS A 25 19.62 26.55 -32.99
C LYS A 25 18.76 26.29 -34.23
N GLN A 26 18.87 27.15 -35.24
CA GLN A 26 18.23 26.93 -36.54
C GLN A 26 18.96 25.87 -37.37
N ALA A 27 20.29 25.85 -37.36
CA ALA A 27 21.09 24.83 -38.03
C ALA A 27 20.81 23.43 -37.47
N SER A 28 20.61 23.29 -36.15
CA SER A 28 20.18 22.02 -35.53
C SER A 28 18.72 21.62 -35.82
N ARG A 29 17.90 22.55 -36.34
CA ARG A 29 16.50 22.30 -36.73
C ARG A 29 16.34 22.06 -38.22
N GLN A 30 17.39 22.22 -39.01
CA GLN A 30 17.35 21.96 -40.44
C GLN A 30 17.47 20.44 -40.64
N PRO A 31 16.51 19.78 -41.33
CA PRO A 31 16.57 18.34 -41.55
C PRO A 31 17.70 18.05 -42.53
N LEU A 32 18.79 17.47 -42.05
CA LEU A 32 19.90 16.98 -42.88
C LEU A 32 19.63 15.56 -43.43
N ALA A 33 18.42 15.02 -43.27
CA ALA A 33 18.19 13.56 -43.33
C ALA A 33 17.30 13.04 -44.47
N GLU A 34 16.82 13.84 -45.41
CA GLU A 34 15.86 13.31 -46.43
C GLU A 34 16.50 12.47 -47.56
N GLN A 35 17.83 12.32 -47.63
CA GLN A 35 18.49 11.57 -48.72
C GLN A 35 19.14 10.25 -48.31
N ASP A 36 19.46 10.04 -47.03
CA ASP A 36 19.97 8.75 -46.53
C ASP A 36 18.86 7.81 -46.01
N GLU A 37 17.72 8.35 -45.55
CA GLU A 37 16.62 7.55 -44.98
C GLU A 37 16.00 6.56 -45.98
N THR A 38 15.92 6.94 -47.27
CA THR A 38 15.25 6.12 -48.30
C THR A 38 16.00 4.84 -48.70
N VAL A 39 17.30 4.74 -48.43
CA VAL A 39 18.12 3.56 -48.77
C VAL A 39 18.20 2.60 -47.57
N GLU A 40 18.22 3.10 -46.33
CA GLU A 40 18.19 2.27 -45.13
C GLU A 40 16.83 1.60 -44.91
N GLU A 41 15.72 2.27 -45.22
CA GLU A 41 14.36 1.73 -45.07
C GLU A 41 14.10 0.49 -45.97
N GLN A 42 14.87 0.34 -47.06
CA GLN A 42 14.77 -0.82 -47.97
C GLN A 42 15.50 -2.07 -47.49
N GLN A 43 16.41 -1.96 -46.51
CA GLN A 43 17.18 -3.08 -45.97
C GLN A 43 16.70 -3.54 -44.58
N GLN A 44 15.71 -2.87 -44.02
CA GLN A 44 15.18 -3.21 -42.70
C GLN A 44 14.35 -4.50 -42.75
N PRO A 45 14.46 -5.36 -41.71
CA PRO A 45 13.80 -6.64 -41.67
C PRO A 45 12.28 -6.45 -41.61
N GLY A 46 11.56 -7.29 -42.36
CA GLY A 46 10.11 -7.30 -42.39
C GLY A 46 9.50 -8.35 -41.46
N ASP A 47 8.18 -8.51 -41.51
CA ASP A 47 7.46 -9.52 -40.71
C ASP A 47 7.95 -10.96 -40.95
N GLU A 48 8.40 -11.28 -42.18
CA GLU A 48 8.84 -12.63 -42.56
C GLU A 48 10.22 -13.00 -41.96
N ASP A 49 11.03 -11.99 -41.66
CA ASP A 49 12.38 -12.18 -41.10
C ASP A 49 12.37 -12.31 -39.57
N MET A 50 11.20 -12.15 -38.93
CA MET A 50 11.10 -12.14 -37.48
C MET A 50 11.12 -13.55 -36.88
N PRO A 51 11.94 -13.79 -35.83
CA PRO A 51 11.91 -15.03 -35.07
C PRO A 51 10.55 -15.26 -34.40
N SER A 52 10.24 -16.52 -34.09
CA SER A 52 8.96 -16.86 -33.46
C SER A 52 8.85 -16.23 -32.07
N LEU A 53 7.70 -15.65 -31.77
CA LEU A 53 7.46 -14.97 -30.50
C LEU A 53 7.70 -15.88 -29.29
N GLU A 54 7.54 -17.19 -29.42
CA GLU A 54 7.75 -18.17 -28.34
C GLU A 54 9.23 -18.41 -28.03
N SER A 55 10.13 -18.30 -29.02
CA SER A 55 11.57 -18.51 -28.80
C SER A 55 12.28 -17.31 -28.17
N LEU A 56 11.62 -16.15 -28.14
CA LEU A 56 12.19 -14.93 -27.55
C LEU A 56 12.30 -15.02 -26.03
N ASP A 57 13.41 -14.54 -25.49
CA ASP A 57 13.69 -14.39 -24.06
C ASP A 57 14.22 -12.98 -23.75
N GLU A 58 14.56 -12.70 -22.49
CA GLU A 58 15.05 -11.39 -22.03
C GLU A 58 16.35 -10.94 -22.70
N ASN A 59 17.16 -11.90 -23.16
CA ASN A 59 18.47 -11.66 -23.76
C ASN A 59 18.41 -11.67 -25.30
N SER A 60 17.23 -11.92 -25.87
CA SER A 60 17.02 -11.93 -27.30
C SER A 60 17.11 -10.52 -27.88
N ASP A 61 17.49 -10.43 -29.15
CA ASP A 61 17.52 -9.15 -29.85
C ASP A 61 16.11 -8.76 -30.34
N TYR A 62 15.60 -7.65 -29.81
CA TYR A 62 14.30 -7.08 -30.18
C TYR A 62 14.41 -5.95 -31.21
N SER A 63 15.62 -5.53 -31.59
CA SER A 63 15.83 -4.39 -32.50
C SER A 63 15.15 -4.59 -33.86
N GLY A 64 15.13 -5.84 -34.36
CA GLY A 64 14.44 -6.21 -35.60
C GLY A 64 12.93 -5.92 -35.58
N PHE A 65 12.26 -6.09 -34.43
CA PHE A 65 10.82 -5.86 -34.28
C PHE A 65 10.44 -4.37 -34.26
N LEU A 66 11.42 -3.47 -34.08
CA LEU A 66 11.22 -2.02 -34.09
C LEU A 66 11.32 -1.41 -35.49
N SER A 67 11.64 -2.24 -36.49
CA SER A 67 11.64 -1.85 -37.90
C SER A 67 10.25 -1.34 -38.33
N PRO A 68 10.14 -0.23 -39.08
CA PRO A 68 8.90 0.26 -39.66
C PRO A 68 8.22 -0.71 -40.63
N ARG A 69 8.93 -1.74 -41.10
CA ARG A 69 8.38 -2.80 -41.98
C ARG A 69 7.71 -3.93 -41.22
N VAL A 70 7.89 -3.99 -39.90
CA VAL A 70 7.22 -4.96 -39.04
C VAL A 70 5.84 -4.44 -38.67
N SER A 71 4.84 -5.30 -38.80
CA SER A 71 3.46 -5.02 -38.43
C SER A 71 3.36 -4.58 -36.97
N ASP A 72 2.52 -3.56 -36.74
CA ASP A 72 2.30 -2.99 -35.41
C ASP A 72 1.84 -4.04 -34.38
N GLN A 73 1.06 -5.03 -34.85
CA GLN A 73 0.59 -6.14 -34.02
C GLN A 73 1.75 -7.02 -33.56
N LEU A 74 2.65 -7.42 -34.47
CA LEU A 74 3.79 -8.26 -34.13
C LEU A 74 4.76 -7.53 -33.20
N ARG A 75 5.02 -6.25 -33.47
CA ARG A 75 5.80 -5.36 -32.59
C ARG A 75 5.19 -5.27 -31.19
N GLN A 76 3.88 -5.05 -31.09
CA GLN A 76 3.20 -4.94 -29.80
C GLN A 76 3.28 -6.25 -28.99
N VAL A 77 3.15 -7.40 -29.64
CA VAL A 77 3.24 -8.70 -28.96
C VAL A 77 4.67 -9.00 -28.51
N ALA A 78 5.68 -8.71 -29.35
CA ALA A 78 7.08 -8.86 -29.00
C ALA A 78 7.46 -7.99 -27.79
N LEU A 79 7.11 -6.70 -27.82
CA LEU A 79 7.35 -5.78 -26.70
C LEU A 79 6.58 -6.18 -25.45
N ARG A 80 5.34 -6.65 -25.59
CA ARG A 80 4.59 -7.19 -24.45
C ARG A 80 5.36 -8.33 -23.82
N LYS A 81 5.88 -9.28 -24.61
CA LYS A 81 6.68 -10.38 -24.09
C LYS A 81 7.94 -9.91 -23.36
N LEU A 82 8.66 -8.92 -23.92
CA LEU A 82 9.85 -8.33 -23.30
C LEU A 82 9.51 -7.71 -21.92
N PHE A 83 8.46 -6.90 -21.83
CA PHE A 83 8.10 -6.23 -20.57
C PHE A 83 7.40 -7.15 -19.56
N HIS A 84 6.95 -8.34 -19.96
CA HIS A 84 6.44 -9.35 -19.01
C HIS A 84 7.56 -10.12 -18.31
N SER A 85 8.82 -9.86 -18.68
CA SER A 85 9.95 -10.61 -18.18
C SER A 85 10.31 -10.23 -16.74
N ALA A 86 10.93 -11.16 -16.01
CA ALA A 86 11.21 -11.00 -14.59
C ALA A 86 12.21 -9.87 -14.32
N ALA A 87 13.15 -9.63 -15.26
CA ALA A 87 14.12 -8.55 -15.16
C ALA A 87 13.48 -7.15 -14.99
N PHE A 88 12.31 -6.91 -15.59
CA PHE A 88 11.60 -5.63 -15.49
C PHE A 88 10.65 -5.53 -14.29
N ASN A 89 10.42 -6.64 -13.58
CA ASN A 89 9.54 -6.68 -12.41
C ASN A 89 10.29 -6.46 -11.09
N VAL A 90 11.60 -6.20 -11.13
CA VAL A 90 12.41 -5.93 -9.95
C VAL A 90 12.30 -4.45 -9.60
N CYS A 91 11.57 -4.15 -8.52
CA CYS A 91 11.55 -2.82 -7.92
C CYS A 91 12.92 -2.52 -7.29
N ASP A 92 13.40 -1.27 -7.43
CA ASP A 92 14.69 -0.82 -6.90
C ASP A 92 14.73 -0.73 -5.36
N GLY A 93 13.56 -0.78 -4.71
CA GLY A 93 13.39 -0.63 -3.27
C GLY A 93 13.63 0.80 -2.76
N LEU A 94 13.66 1.78 -3.66
CA LEU A 94 13.85 3.19 -3.31
C LEU A 94 12.53 3.98 -3.24
N ASP A 95 11.43 3.36 -3.66
CA ASP A 95 10.10 3.92 -3.51
C ASP A 95 9.55 3.64 -2.11
N ASP A 96 9.48 4.69 -1.29
CA ASP A 96 8.97 4.67 0.09
C ASP A 96 7.53 4.09 0.20
N TYR A 97 6.78 4.04 -0.91
CA TYR A 97 5.39 3.57 -0.95
C TYR A 97 5.21 2.25 -1.73
N ALA A 98 6.28 1.57 -2.13
CA ALA A 98 6.17 0.27 -2.79
C ALA A 98 5.80 -0.88 -1.82
N GLU A 99 5.99 -0.68 -0.51
CA GLU A 99 5.71 -1.67 0.52
C GLU A 99 4.24 -1.68 0.96
N ASP A 100 3.75 -2.86 1.37
CA ASP A 100 2.41 -3.02 1.93
C ASP A 100 2.39 -2.74 3.43
N PHE A 101 2.05 -1.50 3.79
CA PHE A 101 1.90 -1.05 5.18
C PHE A 101 0.58 -1.46 5.84
N THR A 102 -0.25 -2.30 5.20
CA THR A 102 -1.47 -2.83 5.83
C THR A 102 -1.20 -4.11 6.60
N SER A 103 -0.09 -4.78 6.32
CA SER A 103 0.32 -6.03 6.95
C SER A 103 1.40 -5.77 8.00
N PHE A 104 0.98 -5.66 9.26
CA PHE A 104 1.92 -5.52 10.37
C PHE A 104 2.35 -6.88 10.90
N GLU A 105 3.64 -7.02 11.26
CA GLU A 105 4.12 -8.19 11.98
C GLU A 105 3.38 -8.30 13.32
N LYS A 106 2.96 -9.52 13.67
CA LYS A 106 2.27 -9.77 14.94
C LYS A 106 3.24 -9.53 16.09
N LEU A 107 2.74 -8.90 17.15
CA LEU A 107 3.51 -8.57 18.35
C LEU A 107 4.11 -9.81 19.08
N GLY A 108 3.69 -11.02 18.73
CA GLY A 108 4.22 -12.26 19.31
C GLY A 108 3.83 -12.42 20.78
N ASP A 109 4.79 -12.85 21.60
CA ASP A 109 4.64 -13.03 23.06
C ASP A 109 4.88 -11.73 23.86
N VAL A 110 5.07 -10.61 23.16
CA VAL A 110 5.30 -9.33 23.83
C VAL A 110 3.96 -8.79 24.32
N MET A 111 3.70 -8.91 25.62
CA MET A 111 2.59 -8.20 26.27
C MET A 111 2.99 -6.74 26.55
N THR A 112 2.22 -5.81 25.99
CA THR A 112 2.37 -4.38 26.31
C THR A 112 2.09 -4.12 27.79
N ALA A 113 2.70 -3.07 28.34
CA ALA A 113 2.48 -2.70 29.74
C ALA A 113 0.99 -2.45 30.04
N ASP A 114 0.30 -1.78 29.11
CA ASP A 114 -1.13 -1.49 29.22
C ASP A 114 -1.99 -2.76 29.22
N LEU A 115 -1.65 -3.75 28.38
CA LEU A 115 -2.35 -5.02 28.35
C LEU A 115 -2.15 -5.79 29.66
N ARG A 116 -0.91 -5.84 30.16
CA ARG A 116 -0.59 -6.48 31.45
C ARG A 116 -1.37 -5.84 32.60
N HIS A 117 -1.39 -4.51 32.65
CA HIS A 117 -2.10 -3.77 33.69
C HIS A 117 -3.63 -3.96 33.61
N ARG A 118 -4.19 -4.06 32.40
CA ARG A 118 -5.62 -4.36 32.23
C ARG A 118 -5.96 -5.77 32.71
N LEU A 119 -5.14 -6.76 32.36
CA LEU A 119 -5.32 -8.15 32.79
C LEU A 119 -5.24 -8.28 34.31
N GLU A 120 -4.32 -7.57 34.97
CA GLU A 120 -4.20 -7.55 36.44
C GLU A 120 -5.45 -6.96 37.09
N GLN A 121 -5.97 -5.84 36.60
CA GLN A 121 -7.22 -5.25 37.09
C GLN A 121 -8.44 -6.16 36.88
N GLU A 122 -8.51 -6.85 35.75
CA GLU A 122 -9.57 -7.83 35.48
C GLU A 122 -9.47 -9.03 36.41
N ALA A 123 -8.26 -9.49 36.72
CA ALA A 123 -8.02 -10.58 37.68
C ALA A 123 -8.43 -10.16 39.11
N ASP A 124 -8.05 -8.95 39.53
CA ASP A 124 -8.43 -8.41 40.85
C ASP A 124 -9.96 -8.28 40.98
N ARG A 125 -10.64 -7.83 39.93
CA ARG A 125 -12.11 -7.74 39.91
C ARG A 125 -12.77 -9.12 40.00
N GLN A 126 -12.28 -10.08 39.21
CA GLN A 126 -12.80 -11.46 39.24
C GLN A 126 -12.57 -12.11 40.62
N GLN A 127 -11.43 -11.85 41.25
CA GLN A 127 -11.15 -12.36 42.59
C GLN A 127 -12.10 -11.76 43.63
N ALA A 128 -12.37 -10.46 43.55
CA ALA A 128 -13.32 -9.80 44.45
C ALA A 128 -14.75 -10.35 44.28
N GLU A 129 -15.21 -10.56 43.04
CA GLU A 129 -16.51 -11.15 42.73
C GLU A 129 -16.62 -12.61 43.24
N ALA A 130 -15.54 -13.39 43.11
CA ALA A 130 -15.47 -14.75 43.62
C ALA A 130 -15.50 -14.80 45.16
N ASP A 131 -14.75 -13.92 45.82
CA ASP A 131 -14.74 -13.82 47.28
C ASP A 131 -16.09 -13.36 47.83
N GLU A 132 -16.77 -12.42 47.16
CA GLU A 132 -18.12 -11.98 47.52
C GLU A 132 -19.15 -13.11 47.35
N SER A 133 -19.08 -13.83 46.23
CA SER A 133 -19.95 -14.99 45.97
C SER A 133 -19.73 -16.12 46.99
N ALA A 134 -18.47 -16.42 47.34
CA ALA A 134 -18.16 -17.41 48.37
C ALA A 134 -18.62 -16.98 49.76
N ARG A 135 -18.56 -15.68 50.09
CA ARG A 135 -19.10 -15.14 51.34
C ARG A 135 -20.63 -15.23 51.39
N HIS A 136 -21.30 -14.93 50.28
CA HIS A 136 -22.75 -15.06 50.16
C HIS A 136 -23.19 -16.52 50.35
N ASP A 137 -22.51 -17.46 49.69
CA ASP A 137 -22.77 -18.90 49.81
C ASP A 137 -22.55 -19.43 51.24
N ALA A 138 -21.47 -19.00 51.90
CA ALA A 138 -21.21 -19.36 53.30
C ALA A 138 -22.29 -18.81 54.25
N LEU A 139 -22.75 -17.56 54.03
CA LEU A 139 -23.84 -16.96 54.80
C LEU A 139 -25.18 -17.68 54.57
N GLU A 140 -25.50 -18.11 53.35
CA GLU A 140 -26.72 -18.90 53.09
C GLU A 140 -26.67 -20.32 53.69
N SER A 141 -25.49 -20.94 53.73
CA SER A 141 -25.30 -22.26 54.34
C SER A 141 -25.48 -22.25 55.87
N ASP A 142 -25.04 -21.18 56.55
CA ASP A 142 -25.19 -21.00 58.01
C ASP A 142 -26.66 -20.77 58.41
N VAL A 143 -27.43 -20.05 57.57
CA VAL A 143 -28.86 -19.81 57.79
C VAL A 143 -29.70 -21.07 57.51
N SER A 144 -29.22 -21.98 56.66
CA SER A 144 -29.90 -23.24 56.35
C SER A 144 -29.69 -24.34 57.40
N ASP A 145 -28.59 -24.33 58.17
CA ASP A 145 -28.35 -25.28 59.26
C ASP A 145 -29.17 -24.96 60.52
N ASP A 146 -29.45 -23.67 60.78
CA ASP A 146 -30.35 -23.21 61.87
C ASP A 146 -31.84 -23.46 61.59
N ALA A 147 -32.23 -23.59 60.30
CA ALA A 147 -33.61 -23.79 59.88
C ALA A 147 -34.06 -25.27 59.82
N ALA A 148 -33.16 -26.24 60.02
CA ALA A 148 -33.48 -27.67 59.91
C ALA A 148 -34.08 -28.30 61.19
N SER A 149 -34.33 -27.49 62.23
CA SER A 149 -34.87 -27.97 63.51
C SER A 149 -36.21 -27.34 63.89
N ASP A 150 -37.14 -27.15 62.94
CA ASP A 150 -38.57 -27.10 63.26
C ASP A 150 -39.44 -27.40 62.02
N GLU A 151 -39.99 -28.60 61.96
CA GLU A 151 -41.27 -28.88 61.30
C GLU A 151 -42.03 -29.90 62.16
N PRO A 152 -43.37 -29.92 62.18
CA PRO A 152 -44.27 -29.37 61.15
C PRO A 152 -45.49 -28.60 61.68
N ALA A 153 -46.17 -27.86 60.79
CA ALA A 153 -47.60 -28.07 60.47
C ALA A 153 -48.31 -26.83 59.90
N ALA A 154 -48.91 -27.04 58.73
CA ALA A 154 -50.19 -26.52 58.24
C ALA A 154 -50.34 -25.00 57.98
N ALA A 155 -50.55 -24.64 56.69
CA ALA A 155 -51.89 -24.47 56.11
C ALA A 155 -51.86 -23.64 54.80
N GLN A 156 -52.46 -24.24 53.75
CA GLN A 156 -53.16 -23.63 52.60
C GLN A 156 -53.47 -22.11 52.68
N THR A 157 -53.19 -21.34 51.61
CA THR A 157 -54.21 -20.80 50.66
C THR A 157 -53.63 -19.77 49.66
N GLY A 158 -54.17 -19.81 48.43
CA GLY A 158 -54.34 -18.67 47.49
C GLY A 158 -53.13 -18.31 46.63
N GLN A 159 -52.95 -18.84 45.42
CA GLN A 159 -53.54 -18.33 44.17
C GLN A 159 -53.61 -16.79 44.09
N ASN A 160 -52.72 -16.18 43.29
CA ASN A 160 -53.12 -15.50 42.05
C ASN A 160 -51.91 -15.21 41.17
N GLU A 161 -52.07 -15.63 39.92
CA GLU A 161 -51.22 -15.44 38.76
C GLU A 161 -51.60 -14.09 38.14
N ASP A 162 -50.63 -13.30 37.66
CA ASP A 162 -50.67 -12.77 36.29
C ASP A 162 -49.30 -12.19 35.88
N PRO A 163 -48.70 -12.66 34.76
CA PRO A 163 -47.51 -12.09 34.17
C PRO A 163 -47.88 -11.17 33.00
N THR A 164 -47.51 -9.88 33.06
CA THR A 164 -47.50 -9.01 31.88
C THR A 164 -46.06 -8.76 31.45
N ASN A 165 -45.58 -9.59 30.52
CA ASN A 165 -44.33 -9.39 29.79
C ASN A 165 -44.68 -8.72 28.45
N GLU A 166 -44.40 -7.42 28.32
CA GLU A 166 -44.45 -6.73 27.04
C GLU A 166 -43.09 -6.89 26.35
N ALA A 167 -43.07 -7.73 25.32
CA ALA A 167 -41.98 -7.81 24.37
C ALA A 167 -42.17 -6.69 23.32
N GLU A 168 -41.29 -5.70 23.34
CA GLU A 168 -41.15 -4.71 22.28
C GLU A 168 -40.30 -5.28 21.13
N THR A 169 -40.67 -4.86 19.92
CA THR A 169 -40.23 -5.34 18.60
C THR A 169 -39.09 -4.50 18.07
#